data_AF-A0A2L2Z9I3-F1
#
_entry.id   AF-A0A2L2Z9I3-F1
#
_cell.length_a   1.000
_cell.length_b   1.000
_cell.length_c   1.000
_cell.angle_alpha   90.00
_cell.angle_beta   90.00
_cell.angle_gamma   90.00
#
_symmetry.space_group_name_H-M   'P 1'
#
loop_
_entity.id
_entity.type
_entity.pdbx_description
1 polymer ?
#
loop_
_entity_poly.entity_id
_entity_poly.type
_entity_poly.pdbx_seq_one_letter_code
_entity_poly.pdbx_strand_id
1 'polypeptide(L)' 'GCMSSEKVYHEKGHALGIKKEQSRSDRDSKLIIYLENVAYNIRFNFNKLSHHQNVLYNTFAYSSIMSYGN' A
#
# COMPACT_ATOMS: atom_id res chain seq x y z
N GLY A 1 8.39 -13.10 -12.29
CA GLY A 1 7.12 -12.96 -13.03
C GLY A 1 5.95 -12.55 -12.13
N CYS A 2 4.77 -12.30 -12.69
CA CYS A 2 3.53 -11.95 -11.96
C CYS A 2 2.58 -13.13 -11.68
N MET A 3 2.89 -14.33 -12.18
CA MET A 3 2.01 -15.50 -12.14
C MET A 3 2.02 -16.27 -10.81
N SER A 4 2.33 -15.63 -9.68
CA SER A 4 2.17 -16.25 -8.35
C SER A 4 0.78 -15.96 -7.81
N SER A 5 0.20 -16.91 -7.05
CA SER A 5 -1.13 -16.74 -6.44
C SER A 5 -1.23 -15.43 -5.65
N GLU A 6 -0.18 -15.11 -4.88
CA GLU A 6 -0.08 -13.86 -4.12
C GLU A 6 -0.26 -12.60 -4.99
N LYS A 7 0.42 -12.56 -6.14
CA LYS A 7 0.34 -11.41 -7.06
C LYS A 7 -1.00 -11.36 -7.77
N VAL A 8 -1.58 -12.50 -8.13
CA VAL A 8 -2.92 -12.55 -8.70
C VAL A 8 -3.95 -11.97 -7.73
N TYR A 9 -3.86 -12.31 -6.43
CA TYR A 9 -4.74 -11.72 -5.42
C TYR A 9 -4.47 -10.24 -5.17
N HIS A 10 -3.20 -9.80 -5.19
CA HIS A 10 -2.83 -8.38 -5.09
C HIS A 10 -3.48 -7.55 -6.22
N GLU A 11 -3.35 -7.99 -7.47
CA GLU A 11 -3.93 -7.29 -8.62
C GLU A 11 -5.46 -7.34 -8.62
N LYS A 12 -6.05 -8.44 -8.16
CA LYS A 12 -7.50 -8.52 -7.95
C LYS A 12 -7.98 -7.53 -6.88
N GLY A 13 -7.18 -7.31 -5.83
CA GLY A 13 -7.43 -6.28 -4.82
C GLY A 13 -7.47 -4.88 -5.45
N HIS A 14 -6.48 -4.54 -6.28
CA HIS A 14 -6.49 -3.27 -7.03
C HIS A 14 -7.73 -3.12 -7.93
N ALA A 15 -8.14 -4.19 -8.61
CA ALA A 15 -9.33 -4.20 -9.46
C ALA A 15 -10.62 -3.95 -8.68
N LEU A 16 -10.69 -4.41 -7.42
CA LEU A 16 -11.80 -4.13 -6.49
C LEU A 16 -11.73 -2.73 -5.87
N GLY A 17 -10.69 -1.95 -6.17
CA GLY A 17 -10.50 -0.60 -5.65
C GLY A 17 -9.70 -0.54 -4.33
N ILE A 18 -9.19 -1.67 -3.85
CA ILE A 18 -8.33 -1.69 -2.65
C ILE A 18 -6.99 -1.07 -3.04
N LYS A 19 -6.57 -0.05 -2.29
CA LYS A 19 -5.26 0.60 -2.47
C LYS A 19 -4.21 -0.06 -1.59
N LYS A 20 -2.94 0.20 -1.90
CA LYS A 20 -1.80 -0.34 -1.14
C LYS A 20 -1.92 0.05 0.33
N GLU A 21 -1.60 -0.87 1.23
CA GLU A 21 -1.76 -0.65 2.68
C GLU A 21 -0.91 0.55 3.15
N GLN A 22 0.32 0.67 2.64
CA GLN A 22 1.17 1.83 2.93
C GLN A 22 0.69 3.15 2.34
N SER A 23 -0.35 3.17 1.50
CA SER A 23 -0.96 4.41 0.99
C SER A 23 -2.11 4.90 1.84
N ARG A 24 -2.49 4.21 2.93
CA ARG A 24 -3.56 4.68 3.81
C ARG A 24 -3.26 6.07 4.40
N SER A 25 -4.33 6.81 4.67
CA SER A 25 -4.29 8.14 5.31
C SER A 25 -3.67 8.11 6.71
N ASP A 26 -3.87 7.02 7.47
CA ASP A 26 -3.39 6.81 8.84
C ASP A 26 -1.98 6.17 8.93
N ARG A 27 -1.32 5.91 7.79
CA ARG A 27 -0.08 5.12 7.75
C ARG A 27 1.06 5.68 8.60
N ASP A 28 1.25 7.00 8.69
CA ASP A 28 2.40 7.56 9.43
C ASP A 28 2.31 7.32 10.95
N SER A 29 1.14 6.90 11.46
CA SER A 29 0.98 6.44 12.84
C SER A 29 1.36 4.96 13.06
N LYS A 30 1.68 4.23 11.98
CA LYS A 30 1.89 2.77 11.94
C LYS A 30 3.20 2.36 11.29
N LEU A 31 3.68 3.13 10.31
CA LEU A 31 4.91 2.85 9.56
C LEU A 31 5.75 4.11 9.38
N ILE A 32 7.07 3.91 9.41
CA ILE A 32 8.06 4.91 8.99
C ILE A 32 8.55 4.50 7.61
N ILE A 33 8.53 5.44 6.65
CA ILE A 33 9.06 5.21 5.30
C ILE A 33 10.32 6.05 5.12
N TYR A 34 11.46 5.37 5.02
CA TYR A 34 12.76 5.97 4.71
C TYR A 34 12.86 6.31 3.21
N LEU A 35 12.25 7.42 2.80
CA LEU A 35 12.21 7.88 1.39
C LEU A 35 13.60 8.18 0.80
N GLU A 36 14.61 8.40 1.65
CA GLU A 36 16.01 8.51 1.26
C GLU A 36 16.54 7.24 0.58
N ASN A 37 16.01 6.07 0.95
CA ASN A 37 16.38 4.78 0.38
C ASN A 37 15.57 4.46 -0.89
N VAL A 38 14.63 5.34 -1.27
CA VAL A 38 13.77 5.16 -2.43
C VAL A 38 14.25 6.04 -3.58
N ALA A 39 14.50 5.41 -4.73
CA ALA A 39 14.87 6.11 -5.95
C ALA A 39 13.83 7.18 -6.31
N TYR A 40 14.30 8.38 -6.66
CA TYR A 40 13.46 9.58 -6.79
C TYR A 40 12.27 9.37 -7.74
N ASN A 41 12.50 8.69 -8.85
CA ASN A 41 11.51 8.41 -9.88
C ASN A 41 10.38 7.46 -9.46
N ILE A 42 10.49 6.75 -8.32
CA ILE A 42 9.47 5.82 -7.82
C ILE A 42 8.87 6.22 -6.47
N ARG A 43 9.26 7.38 -5.91
CA ARG A 43 8.76 7.87 -4.61
C ARG A 43 7.24 8.05 -4.58
N PHE A 44 6.64 8.36 -5.73
CA PHE A 44 5.19 8.53 -5.85
C PHE A 44 4.39 7.26 -5.45
N ASN A 45 5.01 6.07 -5.51
CA ASN A 45 4.39 4.82 -5.06
C ASN A 45 4.13 4.78 -3.54
N PHE A 46 4.77 5.67 -2.79
CA PHE A 46 4.62 5.84 -1.36
C PHE A 46 3.84 7.11 -1.04
N ASN A 47 3.02 7.63 -1.96
CA ASN A 47 2.11 8.71 -1.64
C ASN A 47 0.96 8.20 -0.75
N LYS A 48 0.59 9.01 0.24
CA LYS A 48 -0.59 8.79 1.08
C LYS A 48 -1.85 9.24 0.34
N LEU A 49 -2.94 8.55 0.60
CA LEU A 49 -4.29 8.98 0.27
C LEU A 49 -4.75 10.01 1.30
N SER A 50 -5.48 11.02 0.84
CA SER A 50 -6.22 11.93 1.71
C SER A 50 -7.37 11.21 2.39
N HIS A 51 -7.82 11.71 3.55
CA HIS A 51 -8.91 11.10 4.33
C HIS A 51 -10.23 10.90 3.56
N HIS A 52 -10.49 11.70 2.53
CA HIS A 52 -11.69 11.56 1.68
C HIS A 52 -11.50 10.58 0.51
N GLN A 53 -10.27 10.12 0.24
CA GLN A 53 -9.94 9.21 -0.85
C GLN A 53 -9.92 7.74 -0.41
N ASN A 54 -10.07 7.48 0.89
CA ASN A 54 -10.15 6.14 1.44
C ASN A 54 -11.20 6.04 2.54
N VAL A 55 -11.75 4.84 2.72
CA VAL A 55 -12.58 4.49 3.87
C VAL A 55 -11.87 3.38 4.62
N LEU A 56 -11.65 3.57 5.92
CA LEU A 56 -10.92 2.64 6.76
C LEU A 56 -11.91 1.73 7.50
N TYR A 57 -12.23 0.58 6.91
CA TYR A 57 -13.13 -0.41 7.52
C TYR A 57 -12.43 -1.28 8.59
N ASN A 58 -11.10 -1.29 8.60
CA ASN A 58 -10.27 -2.13 9.45
C ASN A 58 -9.06 -1.38 10.00
N THR A 59 -8.43 -1.99 11.01
CA THR A 59 -7.13 -1.58 11.52
C THR A 59 -6.02 -1.88 10.50
N PHE A 60 -4.90 -1.16 10.62
CA PHE A 60 -3.74 -1.32 9.75
C PHE A 60 -3.15 -2.73 9.86
N ALA A 61 -2.97 -3.41 8.71
CA ALA A 61 -2.50 -4.79 8.66
C ALA A 61 -1.08 -4.91 8.06
N TYR A 62 -0.08 -5.14 8.91
CA TYR A 62 1.32 -5.29 8.46
C TYR A 62 1.53 -6.47 7.49
N SER A 63 0.79 -7.57 7.66
CA SER A 63 0.80 -8.75 6.77
C SER A 63 -0.22 -8.68 5.62
N SER A 64 -0.75 -7.49 5.30
CA SER A 64 -1.67 -7.30 4.18
C SER A 64 -1.02 -7.73 2.87
N ILE A 65 -1.75 -8.49 2.05
CA ILE A 65 -1.33 -8.81 0.68
C ILE A 65 -1.17 -7.57 -0.20
N MET A 66 -1.77 -6.43 0.23
CA MET A 66 -1.67 -5.13 -0.44
C MET A 66 -0.50 -4.29 0.05
N SER A 67 0.26 -4.76 1.05
CA SER A 67 1.51 -4.13 1.48
C SER A 67 2.61 -4.38 0.46
N TYR A 68 3.57 -3.47 0.38
CA TYR A 68 4.85 -3.80 -0.22
C TYR A 68 5.59 -4.84 0.64
N GLY A 69 6.31 -5.74 -0.04
CA GLY A 69 7.26 -6.61 0.63
C GLY A 69 8.33 -5.79 1.32
N ASN A 70 8.83 -6.33 2.44
CA ASN A 70 9.97 -5.78 3.15
C ASN A 70 11.27 -6.27 2.51
#